data_AF-A0A6L3B645-F1
#
_entry.id   AF-A0A6L3B645-F1
#
_cell.length_a   1.000
_cell.length_b   1.000
_cell.length_c   1.000
_cell.angle_alpha   90.00
_cell.angle_beta   90.00
_cell.angle_gamma   90.00
#
_symmetry.space_group_name_H-M   'P 1'
#
loop_
_entity.id
_entity.type
_entity.pdbx_description
1 polymer ?
#
loop_
_entity_poly.entity_id
_entity_poly.type
_entity_poly.pdbx_seq_one_letter_code
_entity_poly.pdbx_strand_id
1 'polypeptide(L)'
;MQKSNHPVPAPTKGAIPPAKKKGLTKKVRAAIDALIAGRAKTHEEAAAIAGCARESVSRALKRPEVLEEIRLRVEQQLKGKTLARAAGKLDQLIDANSENVAFRATELALGLNGYRPPQQGTTVQTNVNVGWMIDLRTNADGPGQRLGDSTVGGTIIDAEPVEQSE
;
A
#
# COMPACT_ATOMS: atom_id res chain seq x y z
N MET A 1 -36.22 30.97 -26.84
CA MET A 1 -35.18 29.98 -26.50
C MET A 1 -33.97 30.21 -27.40
N GLN A 2 -33.01 31.04 -26.96
CA GLN A 2 -31.79 31.36 -27.70
C GLN A 2 -30.79 30.21 -27.55
N LYS A 3 -30.31 29.64 -28.66
CA LYS A 3 -29.20 28.68 -28.69
C LYS A 3 -27.90 29.47 -28.72
N SER A 4 -27.21 29.59 -27.59
CA SER A 4 -25.89 30.20 -27.47
C SER A 4 -24.84 29.25 -28.06
N ASN A 5 -24.57 29.41 -29.35
CA ASN A 5 -23.53 28.67 -30.06
C ASN A 5 -22.16 29.27 -29.66
N HIS A 6 -21.56 28.76 -28.59
CA HIS A 6 -20.18 29.08 -28.23
C HIS A 6 -19.25 28.33 -29.19
N PRO A 7 -18.35 29.00 -29.91
CA PRO A 7 -17.36 28.31 -30.73
C PRO A 7 -16.40 27.57 -29.81
N VAL A 8 -16.36 26.23 -29.93
CA VAL A 8 -15.33 25.40 -29.32
C VAL A 8 -13.98 25.87 -29.86
N PRO A 9 -13.01 26.26 -29.02
CA PRO A 9 -11.71 26.70 -29.50
C PRO A 9 -11.02 25.54 -30.24
N ALA A 10 -10.53 25.84 -31.44
CA ALA A 10 -9.81 24.90 -32.28
C ALA A 10 -8.61 24.31 -31.51
N PRO A 11 -8.27 23.02 -31.72
CA PRO A 11 -7.10 22.42 -31.06
C PRO A 11 -5.85 23.17 -31.50
N THR A 12 -5.15 23.74 -30.52
CA THR A 12 -3.87 24.43 -30.71
C THR A 12 -2.86 23.47 -31.35
N LYS A 13 -2.44 23.75 -32.58
CA LYS A 13 -1.27 23.16 -33.24
C LYS A 13 -0.03 23.49 -32.42
N GLY A 14 0.30 22.64 -31.46
CA GLY A 14 1.46 22.84 -30.57
C GLY A 14 1.60 21.82 -29.44
N ALA A 15 0.64 20.91 -29.27
CA ALA A 15 0.79 19.83 -28.30
C ALA A 15 1.92 18.87 -28.76
N ILE A 16 3.09 19.00 -28.13
CA ILE A 16 4.15 18.00 -28.18
C ILE A 16 3.50 16.66 -27.82
N PRO A 17 3.53 15.65 -28.71
CA PRO A 17 2.90 14.38 -28.43
C PRO A 17 3.48 13.82 -27.12
N PRO A 18 2.63 13.31 -26.20
CA PRO A 18 3.10 12.83 -24.90
C PRO A 18 4.20 11.81 -25.14
N ALA A 19 5.37 12.06 -24.54
CA ALA A 19 6.53 11.19 -24.70
C ALA A 19 6.11 9.75 -24.42
N LYS A 20 6.20 8.89 -25.44
CA LYS A 20 5.83 7.48 -25.32
C LYS A 20 6.62 6.89 -24.16
N LYS A 21 5.91 6.51 -23.09
CA LYS A 21 6.49 5.85 -21.92
C LYS A 21 7.35 4.69 -22.42
N LYS A 22 8.65 4.72 -22.15
CA LYS A 22 9.56 3.64 -22.57
C LYS A 22 9.12 2.38 -21.85
N GLY A 23 8.41 1.53 -22.57
CA GLY A 23 7.92 0.27 -22.06
C GLY A 23 9.06 -0.60 -21.55
N LEU A 24 8.71 -1.49 -20.62
CA LEU A 24 9.64 -2.48 -20.09
C LEU A 24 10.27 -3.32 -21.21
N THR A 25 11.57 -3.59 -21.10
CA THR A 25 12.22 -4.50 -22.02
C THR A 25 11.70 -5.93 -21.82
N LYS A 26 11.65 -6.73 -22.89
CA LYS A 26 11.11 -8.10 -22.87
C LYS A 26 11.74 -8.97 -21.76
N LYS A 27 13.05 -8.81 -21.52
CA LYS A 27 13.78 -9.55 -20.48
C LYS A 27 13.34 -9.18 -19.06
N VAL A 28 13.24 -7.88 -18.76
CA VAL A 28 12.80 -7.43 -17.43
C VAL A 28 11.35 -7.86 -17.18
N ARG A 29 10.51 -7.87 -18.22
CA ARG A 29 9.14 -8.39 -18.14
C ARG A 29 9.12 -9.87 -17.77
N ALA A 30 9.95 -10.69 -18.41
CA ALA A 30 10.09 -12.11 -18.07
C ALA A 30 10.59 -12.34 -16.64
N ALA A 31 11.50 -11.49 -16.14
CA ALA A 31 11.98 -11.55 -14.74
C ALA A 31 10.84 -11.27 -13.75
N ILE A 32 10.03 -10.24 -14.02
CA ILE A 32 8.85 -9.90 -13.21
C ILE A 32 7.83 -11.04 -13.24
N ASP A 33 7.57 -11.62 -14.41
CA ASP A 33 6.65 -12.75 -14.53
C ASP A 33 7.14 -13.99 -13.75
N ALA A 34 8.45 -14.21 -13.68
CA ALA A 34 9.04 -15.27 -12.85
C ALA A 34 8.84 -15.02 -11.35
N LEU A 35 8.94 -13.75 -10.90
CA LEU A 35 8.66 -13.35 -9.51
C LEU A 35 7.16 -13.52 -9.17
N ILE A 36 6.26 -13.04 -10.01
CA ILE A 36 4.81 -13.12 -9.78
C ILE A 36 4.32 -14.58 -9.82
N ALA A 37 4.91 -15.42 -10.67
CA ALA A 37 4.62 -16.85 -10.72
C ALA A 37 5.20 -17.64 -9.54
N GLY A 38 6.04 -17.03 -8.70
CA GLY A 38 6.73 -17.69 -7.58
C GLY A 38 7.85 -18.64 -7.98
N ARG A 39 8.37 -18.55 -9.22
CA ARG A 39 9.50 -19.37 -9.70
C ARG A 39 10.87 -18.85 -9.24
N ALA A 40 10.92 -17.59 -8.84
CA ALA A 40 12.07 -16.95 -8.22
C ALA A 40 11.63 -16.32 -6.90
N LYS A 41 12.44 -16.50 -5.85
CA LYS A 41 12.24 -15.84 -4.55
C LYS A 41 13.06 -14.55 -4.45
N THR A 42 14.18 -14.49 -5.17
CA THR A 42 15.12 -13.37 -5.13
C THR A 42 15.23 -12.67 -6.49
N HIS A 43 15.69 -11.41 -6.48
CA HIS A 43 15.95 -10.65 -7.71
C HIS A 43 17.06 -11.28 -8.57
N GLU A 44 18.02 -11.97 -7.95
CA GLU A 44 19.11 -12.64 -8.64
C GLU A 44 18.62 -13.85 -9.42
N GLU A 45 17.81 -14.69 -8.79
CA GLU A 45 17.16 -15.83 -9.44
C GLU A 45 16.27 -15.38 -10.60
N ALA A 46 15.47 -14.34 -10.39
CA ALA A 46 14.61 -13.79 -11.44
C ALA A 46 15.41 -13.25 -12.63
N ALA A 47 16.54 -12.58 -12.35
CA ALA A 47 17.43 -12.06 -13.37
C ALA A 47 18.13 -13.18 -14.16
N ALA A 48 18.53 -14.25 -13.46
CA ALA A 48 19.12 -15.45 -14.06
C ALA A 48 18.12 -16.16 -14.99
N ILE A 49 16.88 -16.38 -14.54
CA ILE A 49 15.81 -16.99 -15.34
C ILE A 49 15.51 -16.15 -16.60
N ALA A 50 15.58 -14.83 -16.49
CA ALA A 50 15.31 -13.92 -17.60
C ALA A 50 16.53 -13.61 -18.48
N GLY A 51 17.72 -14.10 -18.14
CA GLY A 51 18.97 -13.81 -18.85
C GLY A 51 19.30 -12.32 -18.91
N CYS A 52 19.14 -11.60 -17.79
CA CYS A 52 19.45 -10.18 -17.65
C CYS A 52 20.27 -9.88 -16.39
N ALA A 53 20.84 -8.68 -16.32
CA ALA A 53 21.59 -8.25 -15.15
C ALA A 53 20.65 -7.93 -13.98
N ARG A 54 21.06 -8.29 -12.75
CA ARG A 54 20.33 -8.03 -11.50
C ARG A 54 19.99 -6.55 -11.34
N GLU A 55 20.91 -5.66 -11.70
CA GLU A 55 20.77 -4.21 -11.60
C GLU A 55 19.65 -3.71 -12.50
N SER A 56 19.42 -4.37 -13.64
CA SER A 56 18.34 -4.02 -14.57
C SER A 56 16.97 -4.31 -13.95
N VAL A 57 16.82 -5.44 -13.27
CA VAL A 57 15.60 -5.81 -12.54
C VAL A 57 15.39 -4.86 -11.36
N SER A 58 16.43 -4.66 -10.53
CA SER A 58 16.37 -3.77 -9.37
C SER A 58 16.00 -2.33 -9.73
N ARG A 59 16.61 -1.76 -10.78
CA ARG A 59 16.29 -0.42 -11.27
C ARG A 59 14.89 -0.33 -11.87
N ALA A 60 14.40 -1.40 -12.50
CA ALA A 60 13.07 -1.43 -13.07
C ALA A 60 11.98 -1.47 -11.98
N LEU A 61 12.18 -2.26 -10.92
CA LEU A 61 11.22 -2.37 -9.81
C LEU A 61 11.01 -1.05 -9.04
N LYS A 62 12.00 -0.14 -9.06
CA LYS A 62 11.90 1.17 -8.42
C LYS A 62 11.08 2.19 -9.22
N ARG A 63 10.71 1.88 -10.47
CA ARG A 63 9.98 2.81 -11.33
C ARG A 63 8.47 2.70 -11.05
N PRO A 64 7.75 3.81 -10.82
CA PRO A 64 6.33 3.77 -10.48
C PRO A 64 5.47 3.14 -11.59
N GLU A 65 5.81 3.38 -12.86
CA GLU A 65 5.09 2.82 -14.00
C GLU A 65 5.15 1.28 -14.04
N VAL A 66 6.24 0.71 -13.55
CA VAL A 66 6.47 -0.74 -13.52
C VAL A 66 5.73 -1.36 -12.34
N LEU A 67 5.65 -0.67 -11.22
CA LEU A 67 4.86 -1.10 -10.06
C LEU A 67 3.37 -1.16 -10.39
N GLU A 68 2.84 -0.21 -11.16
CA GLU A 68 1.44 -0.28 -11.63
C GLU A 68 1.22 -1.47 -12.60
N GLU A 69 2.17 -1.73 -13.52
CA GLU A 69 2.09 -2.90 -14.40
C GLU A 69 2.13 -4.21 -13.59
N ILE A 70 2.95 -4.27 -12.54
CA ILE A 70 3.00 -5.42 -11.62
C ILE A 70 1.66 -5.60 -10.90
N ARG A 71 1.10 -4.53 -10.33
CA ARG A 71 -0.21 -4.58 -9.63
C ARG A 71 -1.29 -5.14 -10.53
N LEU A 72 -1.39 -4.63 -11.76
CA LEU A 72 -2.38 -5.10 -12.74
C LEU A 72 -2.20 -6.60 -13.07
N ARG A 73 -0.97 -7.06 -13.25
CA ARG A 73 -0.67 -8.48 -13.54
C ARG A 73 -0.98 -9.39 -12.35
N VAL A 74 -0.61 -8.96 -11.15
CA VAL A 74 -0.91 -9.67 -9.91
C VAL A 74 -2.43 -9.80 -9.77
N GLU A 75 -3.19 -8.73 -9.96
CA GLU A 75 -4.65 -8.77 -9.94
C GLU A 75 -5.23 -9.75 -10.97
N GLN A 76 -4.75 -9.72 -12.21
CA GLN A 76 -5.21 -10.65 -13.26
C GLN A 76 -4.94 -12.10 -12.89
N GLN A 77 -3.76 -12.39 -12.34
CA GLN A 77 -3.41 -13.73 -11.89
C GLN A 77 -4.24 -14.17 -10.70
N LEU A 78 -4.50 -13.26 -9.74
CA LEU A 78 -5.35 -13.52 -8.59
C LEU A 78 -6.79 -13.82 -9.00
N LYS A 79 -7.39 -12.96 -9.85
CA LYS A 79 -8.77 -13.09 -10.32
C LYS A 79 -9.01 -14.38 -11.11
N GLY A 80 -8.03 -14.84 -11.88
CA GLY A 80 -8.16 -16.07 -12.67
C GLY A 80 -7.79 -17.34 -11.89
N LYS A 81 -6.49 -17.62 -11.80
CA LYS A 81 -5.98 -18.94 -11.38
C LYS A 81 -6.01 -19.12 -9.86
N THR A 82 -5.69 -18.07 -9.11
CA THR A 82 -5.60 -18.18 -7.66
C THR A 82 -7.00 -18.27 -7.04
N LEU A 83 -7.98 -17.52 -7.55
CA LEU A 83 -9.36 -17.58 -7.08
C LEU A 83 -9.96 -18.99 -7.21
N ALA A 84 -9.80 -19.62 -8.39
CA ALA A 84 -10.30 -20.98 -8.60
C ALA A 84 -9.64 -22.00 -7.68
N ARG A 85 -8.31 -21.89 -7.46
CA ARG A 85 -7.59 -22.76 -6.52
C ARG A 85 -7.97 -22.51 -5.07
N ALA A 86 -8.16 -21.24 -4.69
CA ALA A 86 -8.59 -20.86 -3.36
C ALA A 86 -9.99 -21.39 -3.08
N ALA A 87 -10.91 -21.33 -4.05
CA ALA A 87 -12.24 -21.91 -3.94
C ALA A 87 -12.19 -23.42 -3.71
N GLY A 88 -11.40 -24.16 -4.51
CA GLY A 88 -11.22 -25.60 -4.30
C GLY A 88 -10.55 -25.94 -2.97
N LYS A 89 -9.65 -25.09 -2.47
CA LYS A 89 -9.04 -25.28 -1.15
C LYS A 89 -10.01 -24.98 -0.02
N LEU A 90 -10.87 -23.98 -0.19
CA LEU A 90 -11.89 -23.60 0.77
C LEU A 90 -12.89 -24.74 0.99
N ASP A 91 -13.30 -25.41 -0.10
CA ASP A 91 -14.15 -26.60 -0.05
C ASP A 91 -13.53 -27.70 0.83
N GLN A 92 -12.24 -28.03 0.61
CA GLN A 92 -11.52 -28.99 1.45
C GLN A 92 -11.38 -28.56 2.92
N LEU A 93 -11.35 -27.25 3.20
CA LEU A 93 -11.19 -26.74 4.56
C LEU A 93 -12.51 -26.79 5.35
N ILE A 94 -13.66 -26.81 4.68
CA ILE A 94 -14.96 -27.02 5.32
C ILE A 94 -15.01 -28.41 5.96
N ASP A 95 -14.43 -29.42 5.30
CA ASP A 95 -14.34 -30.79 5.81
C ASP A 95 -13.10 -31.05 6.69
N ALA A 96 -12.40 -30.00 7.15
CA ALA A 96 -11.20 -30.17 7.95
C ALA A 96 -11.52 -30.74 9.34
N ASN A 97 -10.65 -31.61 9.85
CA ASN A 97 -10.81 -32.24 11.18
C ASN A 97 -10.69 -31.25 12.36
N SER A 98 -10.20 -30.02 12.12
CA SER A 98 -10.14 -28.97 13.12
C SER A 98 -11.41 -28.14 13.06
N GLU A 99 -12.23 -28.22 14.12
CA GLU A 99 -13.51 -27.51 14.20
C GLU A 99 -13.38 -26.00 13.94
N ASN A 100 -12.29 -25.37 14.43
CA ASN A 100 -12.06 -23.94 14.21
C ASN A 100 -11.74 -23.63 12.73
N VAL A 101 -10.97 -24.48 12.05
CA VAL A 101 -10.65 -24.30 10.63
C VAL A 101 -11.90 -24.50 9.77
N ALA A 102 -12.67 -25.56 10.05
CA ALA A 102 -13.95 -25.82 9.41
C ALA A 102 -14.91 -24.64 9.60
N PHE A 103 -15.10 -24.19 10.84
CA PHE A 103 -15.95 -23.05 11.16
C PHE A 103 -15.54 -21.77 10.40
N ARG A 104 -14.24 -21.42 10.37
CA ARG A 104 -13.74 -20.25 9.64
C ARG A 104 -13.91 -20.36 8.12
N ALA A 105 -13.71 -21.55 7.56
CA ALA A 105 -13.92 -21.80 6.14
C ALA A 105 -15.41 -21.66 5.77
N THR A 106 -16.30 -22.24 6.58
CA THR A 106 -17.76 -22.11 6.42
C THR A 106 -18.24 -20.68 6.60
N GLU A 107 -17.74 -19.96 7.61
CA GLU A 107 -18.03 -18.53 7.83
C GLU A 107 -17.64 -17.69 6.61
N LEU A 108 -16.46 -17.95 6.05
CA LEU A 108 -15.99 -17.28 4.84
C LEU A 108 -16.85 -17.63 3.61
N ALA A 109 -17.23 -18.90 3.42
CA ALA A 109 -18.11 -19.33 2.33
C ALA A 109 -19.47 -18.65 2.39
N LEU A 110 -20.09 -18.62 3.57
CA LEU A 110 -21.37 -17.96 3.81
C LEU A 110 -21.25 -16.45 3.58
N GLY A 111 -20.18 -15.83 4.08
CA GLY A 111 -19.89 -14.41 3.88
C GLY A 111 -19.72 -14.01 2.42
N LEU A 112 -19.08 -14.86 1.59
CA LEU A 112 -18.96 -14.64 0.14
C LEU A 112 -20.32 -14.71 -0.58
N ASN A 113 -21.28 -15.46 -0.04
CA ASN A 113 -22.65 -15.56 -0.55
C ASN A 113 -23.60 -14.51 0.08
N GLY A 114 -23.06 -13.54 0.82
CA GLY A 114 -23.84 -12.44 1.41
C GLY A 114 -24.47 -12.77 2.76
N TYR A 115 -24.26 -13.97 3.29
CA TYR A 115 -24.68 -14.32 4.66
C TYR A 115 -23.62 -13.82 5.65
N ARG A 116 -23.85 -12.63 6.20
CA ARG A 116 -23.09 -12.13 7.36
C ARG A 116 -23.92 -12.24 8.63
N PRO A 117 -23.37 -12.81 9.72
CA PRO A 117 -23.98 -12.60 11.03
C PRO A 117 -24.01 -11.09 11.31
N PRO A 118 -25.03 -10.59 12.04
CA PRO A 118 -25.13 -9.16 12.37
C PRO A 118 -23.84 -8.72 13.07
N GLN A 119 -23.06 -7.85 12.43
CA GLN A 119 -21.85 -7.30 13.00
C GLN A 119 -22.23 -6.44 14.21
N GLN A 120 -22.09 -6.98 15.40
CA GLN A 120 -21.99 -6.18 16.63
C GLN A 120 -20.55 -5.67 16.71
N GLY A 121 -20.22 -4.62 15.97
CA GLY A 121 -18.87 -4.04 15.92
C GLY A 121 -18.87 -2.57 16.26
N THR A 122 -18.25 -2.21 17.40
CA THR A 122 -17.91 -0.83 17.76
C THR A 122 -16.78 -0.33 16.87
N THR A 123 -17.02 0.76 16.13
CA THR A 123 -16.00 1.45 15.33
C THR A 123 -15.03 2.18 16.25
N VAL A 124 -13.76 1.80 16.22
CA VAL A 124 -12.67 2.54 16.89
C VAL A 124 -11.84 3.26 15.84
N GLN A 125 -11.88 4.59 15.84
CA GLN A 125 -11.10 5.43 14.94
C GLN A 125 -9.98 6.11 15.73
N THR A 126 -8.75 5.60 15.65
CA THR A 126 -7.58 6.20 16.30
C THR A 126 -6.87 7.16 15.34
N ASN A 127 -7.24 8.44 15.36
CA ASN A 127 -6.44 9.51 14.75
C ASN A 127 -5.38 9.97 15.77
N VAL A 128 -4.27 9.24 15.86
CA VAL A 128 -3.14 9.64 16.70
C VAL A 128 -2.17 10.45 15.84
N ASN A 129 -2.12 11.77 16.06
CA ASN A 129 -1.13 12.65 15.45
C ASN A 129 -0.05 12.95 16.51
N VAL A 130 1.07 12.24 16.45
CA VAL A 130 2.20 12.43 17.37
C VAL A 130 3.18 13.45 16.80
N GLY A 131 3.13 14.67 17.34
CA GLY A 131 4.11 15.72 17.08
C GLY A 131 4.92 16.02 18.34
N TRP A 132 6.22 16.25 18.17
CA TRP A 132 7.08 16.74 19.26
C TRP A 132 7.21 18.27 19.13
N MET A 133 6.88 19.01 20.19
CA MET A 133 7.14 20.45 20.26
C MET A 133 8.26 20.67 21.28
N ILE A 134 9.43 21.05 20.79
CA ILE A 134 10.56 21.43 21.65
C ILE A 134 10.39 22.92 21.96
N ASP A 135 10.13 23.25 23.23
CA ASP A 135 10.07 24.63 23.68
C ASP A 135 11.49 25.14 23.96
N LEU A 136 11.97 26.07 23.14
CA LEU A 136 13.34 26.60 23.22
C LEU A 136 13.45 27.87 24.10
N ARG A 137 12.45 28.14 24.95
CA ARG A 137 12.50 29.29 25.85
C ARG A 137 13.40 28.97 27.05
N THR A 138 14.57 29.61 27.08
CA THR A 138 15.40 29.74 28.28
C THR A 138 14.62 30.58 29.30
N ASN A 139 14.28 29.99 30.43
CA ASN A 139 13.55 30.64 31.52
C ASN A 139 14.34 31.85 32.04
N ALA A 140 13.91 33.06 31.68
CA ALA A 140 14.27 34.30 32.39
C ALA A 140 13.13 34.82 33.27
N ASP A 141 11.87 34.40 33.05
CA ASP A 141 10.72 34.97 33.75
C ASP A 141 9.69 33.91 34.16
N GLY A 142 10.00 33.15 35.22
CA GLY A 142 9.03 32.40 36.05
C GLY A 142 8.07 31.42 35.35
N PRO A 143 7.21 30.69 36.10
CA PRO A 143 6.23 29.79 35.51
C PRO A 143 5.12 30.61 34.85
N GLY A 144 5.32 30.95 33.58
CA GLY A 144 4.29 31.53 32.73
C GLY A 144 3.15 30.53 32.55
N GLN A 145 2.07 30.73 33.29
CA GLN A 145 0.81 30.03 33.11
C GLN A 145 0.31 30.30 31.69
N ARG A 146 0.44 29.33 30.79
CA ARG A 146 -0.10 29.42 29.43
C ARG A 146 -1.49 28.83 29.40
N LEU A 147 -2.48 29.72 29.35
CA LEU A 147 -3.84 29.42 28.93
C LEU A 147 -3.79 28.93 27.48
N GLY A 148 -3.81 27.62 27.29
CA GLY A 148 -3.83 26.98 25.98
C GLY A 148 -4.98 25.99 25.91
N ASP A 149 -6.06 26.39 25.26
CA ASP A 149 -7.14 25.50 24.83
C ASP A 149 -6.57 24.50 23.82
N SER A 150 -6.16 23.32 24.29
CA SER A 150 -5.56 22.31 23.42
C SER A 150 -5.88 20.89 23.89
N THR A 151 -6.66 20.19 23.07
CA THR A 151 -6.94 18.76 23.11
C THR A 151 -5.70 17.97 22.64
N VAL A 152 -4.54 18.20 23.25
CA VAL A 152 -3.30 17.53 22.85
C VAL A 152 -2.60 17.07 24.11
N GLY A 153 -2.71 15.78 24.42
CA GLY A 153 -1.97 15.12 25.48
C GLY A 153 -0.50 15.00 25.10
N GLY A 154 0.28 16.06 25.32
CA GLY A 154 1.74 16.01 25.26
C GLY A 154 2.31 15.67 26.63
N THR A 155 3.18 14.66 26.71
CA THR A 155 4.01 14.42 27.89
C THR A 155 5.23 15.34 27.82
N ILE A 156 5.41 16.18 28.84
CA ILE A 156 6.61 17.01 29.01
C ILE A 156 7.66 16.13 29.69
N ILE A 157 8.83 15.98 29.06
CA ILE A 157 9.99 15.31 29.65
C ILE A 157 11.01 16.40 29.94
N ASP A 158 11.20 16.73 31.21
CA ASP A 158 12.29 17.59 31.67
C ASP A 158 13.58 16.77 31.68
N ALA A 159 14.65 17.33 31.09
CA ALA A 159 15.97 16.73 31.13
C ALA A 159 16.85 17.57 32.07
N GLU A 160 17.26 16.98 33.20
CA GLU A 160 18.25 17.62 34.06
C GLU A 160 19.66 17.52 33.44
N PRO A 161 20.47 18.59 33.51
CA PRO A 161 21.80 18.61 32.91
C PRO A 161 22.77 17.71 33.69
N VAL A 162 23.50 16.86 32.96
CA VAL A 162 24.56 16.00 33.51
C VAL A 162 25.83 16.84 33.69
N GLU A 163 26.21 17.09 34.94
CA GLU A 163 27.50 17.65 35.31
C GLU A 163 28.62 16.67 34.92
N GLN A 164 29.54 17.13 34.06
CA GLN A 164 30.75 16.39 33.70
C GLN A 164 31.85 16.73 34.71
N SER A 165 32.25 15.74 35.51
CA SER A 165 33.36 15.84 36.48
C SER A 165 34.73 15.72 35.78
N GLU A 166 35.64 16.67 36.04
CA GLU A 166 37.10 16.48 35.94
C GLU A 166 37.65 15.78 37.18
#